data_AF-A0AAV4FV82-F1
#
_entry.id   AF-A0AAV4FV82-F1
#
_cell.length_a   1.000
_cell.length_b   1.000
_cell.length_c   1.000
_cell.angle_alpha   90.00
_cell.angle_beta   90.00
_cell.angle_gamma   90.00
#
_symmetry.space_group_name_H-M   'P 1'
#
loop_
_entity.id
_entity.type
_entity.pdbx_description
1 polymer ?
#
loop_
_entity_poly.entity_id
_entity_poly.type
_entity_poly.pdbx_seq_one_letter_code
_entity_poly.pdbx_strand_id
1 'polypeptide(L)'
;KTGDPVYDTFIKRSLGTLLPDCIKQLAESRPADPIEFISNSLYKAVDSQLYKREKEKYLHACLQESALLQKEREERKARMDMLLQAHRDNKFTLGVPPRGLYRLFINLPLHVASG
;
A
#
# COMPACT_ATOMS: atom_id res chain seq x y z
N LYS A 1 -50.43 6.37 9.56
CA LYS A 1 -49.03 6.84 9.42
C LYS A 1 -48.70 6.86 7.94
N THR A 2 -48.82 8.03 7.33
CA THR A 2 -48.76 8.27 5.88
C THR A 2 -47.39 8.84 5.55
N GLY A 3 -46.38 7.97 5.58
CA GLY A 3 -45.00 8.32 5.21
C GLY A 3 -44.50 7.30 4.21
N ASP A 4 -43.99 7.77 3.07
CA ASP A 4 -43.34 6.93 2.09
C ASP A 4 -42.12 6.24 2.76
N PRO A 5 -42.05 4.89 2.80
CA PRO A 5 -40.95 4.18 3.45
C PRO A 5 -39.58 4.53 2.85
N VAL A 6 -39.54 4.95 1.58
CA VAL A 6 -38.32 5.42 0.94
C VAL A 6 -37.85 6.74 1.55
N TYR A 7 -38.79 7.65 1.80
CA TYR A 7 -38.50 8.95 2.41
C TYR A 7 -38.03 8.80 3.87
N ASP A 8 -38.70 7.96 4.66
CA ASP A 8 -38.29 7.69 6.05
C ASP A 8 -36.88 7.10 6.13
N THR A 9 -36.55 6.20 5.20
CA THR A 9 -35.22 5.60 5.11
C THR A 9 -34.17 6.64 4.71
N PHE A 10 -34.51 7.53 3.77
CA PHE A 10 -33.63 8.63 3.36
C PHE A 10 -33.35 9.59 4.52
N ILE A 11 -34.38 10.01 5.26
CA ILE A 11 -34.22 10.91 6.41
C ILE A 11 -33.37 10.24 7.50
N LYS A 12 -33.64 8.97 7.84
CA LYS A 12 -32.83 8.24 8.81
C LYS A 12 -31.37 8.10 8.38
N ARG A 13 -31.10 7.85 7.11
CA ARG A 13 -29.73 7.73 6.59
C ARG A 13 -28.99 9.08 6.60
N SER A 14 -29.67 10.15 6.22
CA SER A 14 -29.08 11.48 6.07
C SER A 14 -28.90 12.21 7.40
N LEU A 15 -29.89 12.11 8.30
CA LEU A 15 -29.94 12.89 9.54
C LEU A 15 -29.97 12.04 10.81
N GLY A 16 -30.22 10.74 10.70
CA GLY A 16 -30.49 9.88 11.87
C GLY A 16 -29.33 9.75 12.86
N THR A 17 -28.10 10.07 12.46
CA THR A 17 -26.95 10.16 13.37
C THR A 17 -26.65 11.60 13.78
N LEU A 18 -26.87 12.58 12.91
CA LEU A 18 -26.51 13.98 13.14
C LEU A 18 -27.52 14.72 14.04
N LEU A 19 -28.81 14.49 13.80
CA LEU A 19 -29.88 15.23 14.47
C LEU A 19 -29.96 14.93 15.98
N PRO A 20 -29.85 13.66 16.43
CA PRO A 20 -29.86 13.35 17.86
C PRO A 20 -28.70 14.03 18.62
N ASP A 21 -27.50 14.03 18.05
CA ASP A 21 -26.32 14.67 18.64
C ASP A 21 -26.50 16.20 18.69
N CYS A 22 -27.04 16.81 17.63
CA CYS A 22 -27.37 18.24 17.61
C CYS A 22 -28.42 18.58 18.68
N ILE A 23 -29.48 17.79 18.82
CA ILE A 23 -30.53 18.02 19.82
C ILE A 23 -29.98 17.87 21.24
N LYS A 24 -29.09 16.91 21.47
CA LYS A 24 -28.41 16.74 22.76
C LYS A 24 -27.60 17.99 23.11
N GLN A 25 -26.78 18.48 22.17
CA GLN A 25 -25.98 19.69 22.37
C GLN A 25 -26.86 20.94 22.55
N LEU A 26 -27.99 21.02 21.84
CA LEU A 26 -28.96 22.10 21.99
C LEU A 26 -29.56 22.10 23.41
N ALA A 27 -29.93 20.92 23.93
CA ALA A 27 -30.50 20.78 25.26
C ALA A 27 -29.51 21.18 26.38
N GLU A 28 -28.22 20.92 26.16
CA GLU A 28 -27.14 21.28 27.08
C GLU A 28 -26.80 22.78 27.01
N SER A 29 -26.66 23.34 25.81
CA SER A 29 -26.20 24.72 25.60
C SER A 29 -27.30 25.77 25.71
N ARG A 30 -28.57 25.39 25.49
CA ARG A 30 -29.77 26.26 25.55
C ARG A 30 -29.54 27.63 24.89
N PRO A 31 -29.14 27.66 23.61
CA PRO A 31 -28.87 28.90 22.91
C PRO A 31 -30.14 29.75 22.79
N ALA A 32 -29.96 31.07 22.69
CA ALA A 32 -31.06 32.00 22.54
C ALA A 32 -31.90 31.74 21.27
N ASP A 33 -31.24 31.33 20.18
CA ASP A 33 -31.90 30.87 18.96
C ASP A 33 -31.57 29.39 18.68
N PRO A 34 -32.51 28.46 18.97
CA PRO A 34 -32.30 27.03 18.75
C PRO A 34 -32.32 26.64 17.27
N ILE A 35 -33.05 27.38 16.42
CA ILE A 35 -33.17 27.06 14.99
C ILE A 35 -31.86 27.42 14.31
N GLU A 36 -31.33 28.61 14.60
CA GLU A 36 -30.03 29.05 14.09
C GLU A 36 -28.92 28.08 14.53
N PHE A 37 -28.91 27.67 15.81
CA PHE A 37 -27.94 26.70 16.31
C PHE A 37 -27.98 25.37 15.54
N ILE A 38 -29.17 24.80 15.33
CA ILE A 38 -29.32 23.54 14.59
C ILE A 38 -28.84 23.72 13.15
N SER A 39 -29.26 24.79 12.47
CA SER A 39 -28.90 25.04 11.07
C SER A 39 -27.38 25.12 10.90
N ASN A 40 -26.69 25.91 11.73
CA ASN A 40 -25.25 26.07 11.72
C ASN A 40 -24.53 24.75 12.01
N SER A 41 -25.07 23.94 12.93
CA SER A 41 -24.50 22.63 13.27
C SER A 41 -24.63 21.64 12.12
N LEU A 42 -25.78 21.61 11.43
CA LEU A 42 -26.00 20.76 10.27
C LEU A 42 -25.11 21.15 9.09
N TYR A 43 -24.95 22.45 8.80
CA TYR A 43 -24.04 22.90 7.74
C TYR A 43 -22.58 22.48 8.01
N LYS A 44 -22.08 22.70 9.23
CA LYS A 44 -20.73 22.26 9.63
C LYS A 44 -20.55 20.75 9.53
N ALA A 45 -21.60 19.98 9.80
CA ALA A 45 -21.56 18.53 9.70
C ALA A 45 -21.40 18.06 8.24
N VAL A 46 -22.00 18.75 7.27
CA VAL A 46 -21.85 18.45 5.84
C VAL A 46 -20.39 18.61 5.41
N ASP A 47 -19.77 19.74 5.74
CA ASP A 47 -18.37 20.00 5.41
C ASP A 47 -17.44 18.98 6.07
N SER A 48 -17.72 18.65 7.33
CA SER A 48 -16.97 17.64 8.07
C SER A 48 -17.10 16.25 7.45
N GLN A 49 -18.28 15.88 6.95
CA GLN A 49 -18.48 14.60 6.26
C GLN A 49 -17.77 14.57 4.92
N LEU A 50 -17.79 15.67 4.16
CA LEU A 50 -17.08 15.78 2.89
C LEU A 50 -15.57 15.60 3.10
N TYR A 51 -15.01 16.34 4.06
CA TYR A 51 -13.60 16.22 4.43
C TYR A 51 -13.22 14.79 4.87
N LYS A 52 -14.05 14.14 5.72
CA LYS A 52 -13.80 12.76 6.15
C LYS A 52 -13.75 11.80 4.97
N ARG A 53 -14.69 11.91 4.02
CA ARG A 53 -14.73 11.05 2.83
C ARG A 53 -13.50 11.26 1.94
N GLU A 54 -13.09 12.50 1.72
CA GLU A 54 -11.89 12.79 0.92
C GLU A 54 -10.63 12.26 1.60
N LYS A 55 -10.51 12.46 2.91
CA LYS A 55 -9.40 11.94 3.71
C LYS A 55 -9.32 10.42 3.66
N GLU A 56 -10.46 9.73 3.77
CA GLU A 56 -10.53 8.26 3.68
C GLU A 56 -10.08 7.77 2.29
N LYS A 57 -10.55 8.41 1.21
CA LYS A 57 -10.12 8.10 -0.15
C LYS A 57 -8.62 8.29 -0.33
N TYR A 58 -8.08 9.40 0.15
CA TYR A 58 -6.66 9.69 0.09
C TYR A 58 -5.84 8.65 0.85
N LEU A 59 -6.23 8.33 2.09
CA LEU A 59 -5.54 7.33 2.90
C LEU A 59 -5.54 5.97 2.22
N HIS A 60 -6.68 5.57 1.65
CA HIS A 60 -6.80 4.32 0.91
C HIS A 60 -5.88 4.29 -0.33
N ALA A 61 -5.78 5.39 -1.07
CA ALA A 61 -4.86 5.50 -2.20
C ALA A 61 -3.40 5.36 -1.76
N CYS A 62 -2.98 6.05 -0.69
CA CYS A 62 -1.63 5.91 -0.14
C CYS A 62 -1.32 4.48 0.32
N LEU A 63 -2.27 3.80 0.95
CA LEU A 63 -2.09 2.41 1.37
C LEU A 63 -1.91 1.47 0.17
N GLN A 64 -2.69 1.65 -0.89
CA GLN A 64 -2.53 0.87 -2.12
C GLN A 64 -1.17 1.12 -2.79
N GLU A 65 -0.75 2.38 -2.92
CA GLU A 65 0.53 2.73 -3.52
C GLU A 65 1.71 2.18 -2.72
N SER A 66 1.68 2.30 -1.39
CA SER A 66 2.74 1.74 -0.53
C SER A 66 2.84 0.23 -0.63
N ALA A 67 1.71 -0.48 -0.73
CA ALA A 67 1.70 -1.93 -0.94
C ALA A 67 2.33 -2.33 -2.28
N LEU A 68 2.05 -1.58 -3.36
CA LEU A 68 2.66 -1.81 -4.67
C LEU A 68 4.17 -1.57 -4.65
N LEU A 69 4.62 -0.47 -4.05
CA LEU A 69 6.04 -0.16 -3.90
C LEU A 69 6.78 -1.22 -3.07
N GLN A 70 6.14 -1.73 -2.02
CA GLN A 70 6.74 -2.77 -1.20
C GLN A 70 6.91 -4.08 -1.99
N LYS A 71 5.89 -4.48 -2.75
CA LYS A 71 5.98 -5.64 -3.65
C LYS A 71 7.09 -5.47 -4.69
N GLU A 72 7.19 -4.30 -5.32
CA GLU A 72 8.25 -4.03 -6.30
C GLU A 72 9.65 -4.12 -5.67
N ARG A 73 9.83 -3.61 -4.45
CA ARG A 73 11.09 -3.70 -3.71
C ARG A 73 11.48 -5.14 -3.41
N GLU A 74 10.51 -5.96 -2.99
CA GLU A 74 10.72 -7.37 -2.72
C GLU A 74 11.13 -8.13 -3.99
N GLU A 75 10.43 -7.92 -5.09
CA GLU A 75 10.76 -8.52 -6.38
C GLU A 75 12.14 -8.07 -6.89
N ARG A 76 12.46 -6.77 -6.77
CA ARG A 76 13.77 -6.24 -7.15
C ARG A 76 14.88 -6.85 -6.32
N LYS A 77 14.67 -7.00 -5.01
CA LYS A 77 15.61 -7.66 -4.11
C LYS A 77 15.82 -9.12 -4.50
N ALA A 78 14.74 -9.87 -4.74
CA ALA A 78 14.82 -11.26 -5.17
C ALA A 78 15.59 -11.42 -6.51
N ARG A 79 15.34 -10.53 -7.48
CA ARG A 79 16.10 -10.50 -8.75
C ARG A 79 17.59 -10.25 -8.54
N MET A 80 17.95 -9.31 -7.65
CA MET A 80 19.35 -9.03 -7.32
C MET A 80 20.02 -10.21 -6.60
N ASP A 81 19.33 -10.82 -5.65
CA ASP A 81 19.84 -11.97 -4.90
C ASP A 81 20.10 -13.17 -5.83
N MET A 82 19.21 -13.44 -6.79
CA MET A 82 19.42 -14.45 -7.83
C MET A 82 20.65 -14.18 -8.70
N LEU A 83 20.85 -12.93 -9.14
CA LEU A 83 22.03 -12.56 -9.94
C LEU A 83 23.33 -12.71 -9.14
N LEU A 84 23.32 -12.31 -7.87
CA LEU A 84 24.48 -12.47 -6.98
C LEU A 84 24.80 -13.94 -6.75
N GLN A 85 23.78 -14.78 -6.56
CA GLN A 85 23.97 -16.22 -6.40
C GLN A 85 24.52 -16.85 -7.69
N ALA A 86 23.95 -16.55 -8.85
CA ALA A 86 24.47 -17.01 -10.13
C ALA A 86 25.93 -16.56 -10.38
N HIS A 87 26.29 -15.34 -9.97
CA HIS A 87 27.68 -14.87 -10.03
C HIS A 87 28.62 -15.63 -9.09
N ARG A 88 28.16 -16.02 -7.90
CA ARG A 88 28.94 -16.86 -6.97
C ARG A 88 29.16 -18.25 -7.55
N ASP A 89 28.10 -18.86 -8.09
CA ASP A 89 28.14 -20.20 -8.65
C ASP A 89 29.00 -20.25 -9.92
N ASN A 90 28.93 -19.23 -10.79
CA ASN A 90 29.81 -19.12 -11.97
C ASN A 90 31.29 -18.91 -11.64
N LYS A 91 31.62 -18.29 -10.50
CA LYS A 91 33.02 -18.21 -10.03
C LYS A 91 33.54 -19.56 -9.53
N PHE A 92 32.67 -20.51 -9.22
CA PHE A 92 33.03 -21.85 -8.80
C PHE A 92 33.15 -22.82 -9.98
N THR A 93 32.35 -22.65 -11.03
CA THR A 93 32.36 -23.51 -12.24
C THR A 93 33.45 -23.15 -13.24
N LEU A 94 33.81 -21.87 -13.36
CA LEU A 94 35.03 -21.46 -14.05
C LEU A 94 36.18 -21.55 -13.04
N GLY A 95 36.72 -22.76 -12.87
CA GLY A 95 37.93 -23.01 -12.10
C GLY A 95 39.10 -22.20 -12.65
N VAL A 96 39.22 -20.94 -12.22
CA VAL A 96 40.46 -20.19 -12.32
C VAL A 96 41.32 -20.69 -11.16
N PRO A 97 42.37 -21.48 -11.42
CA PRO A 97 43.20 -21.99 -10.36
C PRO A 97 43.87 -20.80 -9.65
N PRO A 98 44.09 -20.89 -8.31
CA PRO A 98 44.87 -19.89 -7.62
C PRO A 98 46.26 -19.81 -8.28
N ARG A 99 46.67 -18.60 -8.66
CA ARG A 99 47.99 -18.31 -9.23
C ARG A 99 49.07 -18.88 -8.29
N GLY A 100 49.62 -20.04 -8.61
CA GLY A 100 50.58 -20.65 -7.68
C GLY A 100 51.29 -21.94 -8.08
N LEU A 101 50.83 -22.75 -9.05
CA LEU A 101 51.49 -24.03 -9.35
C LEU A 101 51.45 -24.40 -10.83
N TYR A 102 52.35 -23.82 -11.63
CA TYR A 102 52.78 -24.44 -12.87
C TYR A 102 53.81 -25.51 -12.52
N ARG A 103 53.39 -26.78 -12.42
CA ARG A 103 54.31 -27.91 -12.31
C ARG A 103 54.05 -28.89 -13.46
N LEU A 104 54.89 -28.76 -14.48
CA LEU A 104 55.51 -29.84 -15.26
C LEU A 104 54.62 -31.01 -15.69
N PHE A 105 54.11 -30.93 -16.93
CA PHE A 105 53.92 -32.12 -17.77
C PHE A 105 54.32 -31.80 -19.21
N ILE A 106 55.64 -31.78 -19.47
CA ILE A 106 56.17 -32.04 -20.81
C ILE A 106 56.71 -33.46 -20.74
N ASN A 107 55.96 -34.43 -21.27
CA ASN A 107 56.48 -35.66 -21.85
C ASN A 107 55.31 -36.53 -22.34
N LEU A 108 55.00 -36.41 -23.64
CA LEU A 108 54.39 -37.51 -24.38
C LEU A 108 55.00 -37.52 -25.80
N PRO A 109 55.69 -38.60 -26.23
CA PRO A 109 56.32 -38.67 -27.53
C PRO A 109 55.28 -39.00 -28.61
N LEU A 110 55.13 -38.14 -29.61
CA LEU A 110 54.41 -38.44 -30.84
C LEU A 110 55.31 -39.30 -31.74
N HIS A 111 55.16 -40.63 -31.64
CA HIS A 111 55.55 -41.55 -32.70
C HIS A 111 54.46 -41.50 -33.77
N VAL A 112 54.75 -40.90 -34.92
CA VAL A 112 53.95 -41.05 -36.13
C VAL A 112 54.84 -41.69 -37.18
N ALA A 113 54.68 -43.00 -37.34
CA ALA A 113 55.13 -43.73 -38.51
C ALA A 113 54.14 -43.50 -39.64
N SER A 114 54.66 -43.28 -40.86
CA SER A 114 54.23 -43.88 -42.15
C SER A 114 54.28 -42.85 -43.28
N GLY A 115 55.27 -43.02 -44.16
CA GLY A 115 55.47 -42.30 -45.41
C GLY A 115 56.83 -42.67 -45.98
#